data_AF-A0A3M2BLA7-F1
#
_entry.id   AF-A0A3M2BLA7-F1
#
_cell.length_a   1.000
_cell.length_b   1.000
_cell.length_c   1.000
_cell.angle_alpha   90.00
_cell.angle_beta   90.00
_cell.angle_gamma   90.00
#
_symmetry.space_group_name_H-M   'P 1'
#
loop_
_entity.id
_entity.type
_entity.pdbx_description
1 polymer ?
#
loop_
_entity_poly.entity_id
_entity_poly.type
_entity_poly.pdbx_seq_one_letter_code
_entity_poly.pdbx_strand_id
1 'polypeptide(L)'
;MSRRPPHLLQVADPPSAFAPLFAAAAERGVRIGWLELAAEAPSPLPPSLAAAAAQGALRAVATGGGRSVAVKPLRGAPVLRDLLREHFRGCLLVLVRGDVEAASLVPDGRGFRLSRQGSEHHLAITELLDRLRRPRPWD
;
A
#
# COMPACT_ATOMS: atom_id res chain seq x y z
N MET A 1 -2.29 20.16 10.26
CA MET A 1 -3.30 19.09 10.46
C MET A 1 -2.60 17.75 10.52
N SER A 2 -2.59 17.10 11.69
CA SER A 2 -2.11 15.71 11.83
C SER A 2 -3.09 14.81 11.08
N ARG A 3 -2.65 14.17 9.98
CA ARG A 3 -3.49 13.21 9.23
C ARG A 3 -3.40 11.86 9.92
N ARG A 4 -4.54 11.20 10.13
CA ARG A 4 -4.65 9.83 10.67
C ARG A 4 -3.76 8.87 9.85
N PRO A 5 -3.13 7.85 10.47
CA PRO A 5 -2.48 6.77 9.72
C PRO A 5 -3.45 6.11 8.73
N PRO A 6 -2.96 5.60 7.58
CA PRO A 6 -3.81 4.90 6.63
C PRO A 6 -4.40 3.64 7.27
N HIS A 7 -5.59 3.26 6.82
CA HIS A 7 -6.10 1.91 7.06
C HIS A 7 -5.23 0.89 6.33
N LEU A 8 -5.10 -0.31 6.88
CA LEU A 8 -4.38 -1.42 6.26
C LEU A 8 -5.37 -2.52 5.93
N LEU A 9 -5.21 -3.10 4.74
CA LEU A 9 -5.88 -4.33 4.33
C LEU A 9 -4.84 -5.27 3.74
N GLN A 10 -4.83 -6.51 4.20
CA GLN A 10 -3.99 -7.56 3.64
C GLN A 10 -4.62 -8.07 2.34
N VAL A 11 -3.79 -8.27 1.30
CA VAL A 11 -4.21 -8.79 0.00
C VAL A 11 -3.27 -9.90 -0.47
N ALA A 12 -3.79 -10.86 -1.22
CA ALA A 12 -2.99 -11.93 -1.84
C ALA A 12 -2.79 -11.70 -3.36
N ASP A 13 -3.80 -11.16 -4.02
CA ASP A 13 -3.84 -10.90 -5.45
C ASP A 13 -2.90 -9.76 -5.90
N PRO A 14 -2.50 -9.71 -7.18
CA PRO A 14 -1.68 -8.63 -7.72
C PRO A 14 -2.45 -7.29 -7.83
N PRO A 15 -1.76 -6.14 -8.02
CA PRO A 15 -2.40 -4.83 -8.15
C PRO A 15 -3.49 -4.75 -9.23
N SER A 16 -3.35 -5.53 -10.31
CA SER A 16 -4.30 -5.57 -11.42
C SER A 16 -5.70 -6.03 -10.99
N ALA A 17 -5.81 -6.91 -10.00
CA ALA A 17 -7.09 -7.37 -9.46
C ALA A 17 -7.84 -6.26 -8.70
N PHE A 18 -7.14 -5.19 -8.30
CA PHE A 18 -7.68 -4.04 -7.60
C PHE A 18 -7.81 -2.80 -8.50
N ALA A 19 -7.60 -2.94 -9.83
CA ALA A 19 -7.71 -1.82 -10.77
C ALA A 19 -9.04 -1.03 -10.67
N PRO A 20 -10.22 -1.68 -10.52
CA PRO A 20 -11.48 -0.96 -10.32
C PRO A 20 -11.50 -0.10 -9.04
N LEU A 21 -10.85 -0.56 -7.96
CA LEU A 21 -10.75 0.19 -6.71
C LEU A 21 -9.83 1.41 -6.87
N PHE A 22 -8.69 1.26 -7.56
CA PHE A 22 -7.80 2.39 -7.85
C PHE A 22 -8.49 3.46 -8.70
N ALA A 23 -9.25 3.05 -9.73
CA ALA A 23 -10.01 3.97 -10.57
C ALA A 23 -11.07 4.75 -9.76
N ALA A 24 -11.92 4.05 -9.01
CA ALA A 24 -12.95 4.69 -8.18
C ALA A 24 -12.37 5.59 -7.07
N ALA A 25 -11.22 5.22 -6.51
CA ALA A 25 -10.51 6.06 -5.54
C ALA A 25 -9.99 7.34 -6.18
N ALA A 26 -9.41 7.27 -7.38
CA ALA A 26 -8.91 8.43 -8.11
C ALA A 26 -10.04 9.42 -8.44
N GLU A 27 -11.18 8.94 -8.93
CA GLU A 27 -12.38 9.75 -9.20
C GLU A 27 -12.89 10.49 -7.96
N ARG A 28 -12.68 9.91 -6.78
CA ARG A 28 -13.10 10.46 -5.48
C ARG A 28 -12.00 11.23 -4.74
N GLY A 29 -10.83 11.43 -5.36
CA GLY A 29 -9.68 12.10 -4.73
C GLY A 29 -9.10 11.33 -3.53
N VAL A 30 -9.36 10.02 -3.43
CA VAL A 30 -8.85 9.14 -2.39
C VAL A 30 -7.51 8.57 -2.82
N ARG A 31 -6.51 8.67 -1.96
CA ARG A 31 -5.18 8.11 -2.20
C ARG A 31 -5.09 6.71 -1.60
N ILE A 32 -4.78 5.72 -2.43
CA ILE A 32 -4.52 4.34 -2.02
C ILE A 32 -3.04 4.03 -2.25
N GLY A 33 -2.38 3.49 -1.23
CA GLY A 33 -1.03 2.97 -1.31
C GLY A 33 -1.00 1.46 -1.58
N TRP A 34 0.10 1.00 -2.15
CA TRP A 34 0.43 -0.41 -2.30
C TRP A 34 1.76 -0.68 -1.59
N LEU A 35 1.79 -1.70 -0.74
CA LEU A 35 2.98 -2.11 0.00
C LEU A 35 3.18 -3.61 -0.18
N GLU A 36 4.37 -4.01 -0.64
CA GLU A 36 4.77 -5.42 -0.64
C GLU A 36 5.78 -5.65 0.49
N LEU A 37 5.45 -6.58 1.38
CA LEU A 37 6.34 -7.08 2.42
C LEU A 37 6.92 -8.41 1.94
N ALA A 38 7.96 -8.32 1.10
CA ALA A 38 8.71 -9.47 0.62
C ALA A 38 9.99 -9.66 1.46
N ALA A 39 10.45 -10.92 1.55
CA ALA A 39 11.72 -11.25 2.19
C ALA A 39 12.93 -10.65 1.44
N GLU A 40 12.80 -10.47 0.12
CA GLU A 40 13.80 -9.85 -0.74
C GLU A 40 13.26 -8.61 -1.45
N ALA A 41 14.13 -7.62 -1.64
CA ALA A 41 13.77 -6.40 -2.37
C ALA A 41 13.55 -6.73 -3.87
N PRO A 42 12.55 -6.13 -4.52
CA PRO A 42 12.26 -6.39 -5.93
C PRO A 42 13.43 -5.97 -6.83
N SER A 43 13.75 -6.84 -7.79
CA SER A 43 14.77 -6.67 -8.84
C SER A 43 14.11 -6.67 -10.22
N PRO A 44 14.59 -5.90 -11.23
CA PRO A 44 15.81 -5.10 -11.20
C PRO A 44 15.58 -3.61 -10.88
N LEU A 45 16.47 -3.07 -10.04
CA LEU A 45 16.67 -1.63 -9.90
C LEU A 45 17.56 -1.12 -11.04
N PRO A 46 17.40 0.14 -11.50
CA PRO A 46 18.35 0.75 -12.43
C PRO A 46 19.80 0.61 -11.91
N PRO A 47 20.77 0.21 -12.75
CA PRO A 47 22.14 -0.10 -12.29
C PRO A 47 22.80 1.04 -11.50
N SER A 48 22.58 2.29 -11.92
CA SER A 48 23.11 3.48 -11.24
C SER A 48 22.52 3.68 -9.84
N LEU A 49 21.25 3.35 -9.62
CA LEU A 49 20.62 3.41 -8.30
C LEU A 49 21.16 2.31 -7.39
N ALA A 50 21.28 1.08 -7.90
CA ALA A 50 21.86 -0.03 -7.15
C ALA A 50 23.32 0.26 -6.73
N ALA A 51 24.13 0.79 -7.66
CA ALA A 51 25.51 1.18 -7.37
C ALA A 51 25.59 2.28 -6.30
N ALA A 52 24.77 3.33 -6.40
CA ALA A 52 24.75 4.39 -5.40
C ALA A 52 24.39 3.86 -4.00
N ALA A 53 23.39 2.97 -3.90
CA ALA A 53 23.03 2.33 -2.64
C ALA A 53 24.17 1.47 -2.07
N ALA A 54 24.86 0.70 -2.93
CA ALA A 54 26.00 -0.13 -2.52
C ALA A 54 27.20 0.69 -2.02
N GLN A 55 27.37 1.91 -2.54
CA GLN A 55 28.39 2.87 -2.08
C GLN A 55 27.98 3.64 -0.81
N GLY A 56 26.85 3.28 -0.18
CA GLY A 56 26.39 3.89 1.06
C GLY A 56 25.71 5.26 0.89
N ALA A 57 25.28 5.61 -0.32
CA ALA A 57 24.49 6.83 -0.52
C ALA A 57 23.22 6.77 0.34
N LEU A 58 22.97 7.82 1.14
CA LEU A 58 21.81 7.88 2.03
C LEU A 58 20.47 7.78 1.30
N ARG A 59 20.45 8.22 0.04
CA ARG A 59 19.31 8.10 -0.87
C ARG A 59 19.80 8.27 -2.31
N ALA A 60 19.28 7.47 -3.24
CA ALA A 60 19.42 7.71 -4.67
C ALA A 60 18.04 7.68 -5.33
N VAL A 61 17.79 8.62 -6.25
CA VAL A 61 16.48 8.81 -6.88
C VAL A 61 16.64 9.01 -8.38
N ALA A 62 15.85 8.29 -9.17
CA ALA A 62 15.66 8.54 -10.60
C ALA A 62 14.23 9.04 -10.85
N THR A 63 14.07 9.98 -11.77
CA THR A 63 12.75 10.53 -12.16
C THR A 63 12.61 10.57 -13.67
N GLY A 64 11.40 10.37 -14.18
CA GLY A 64 11.11 10.44 -15.62
C GLY A 64 9.77 9.80 -15.96
N GLY A 65 9.11 10.25 -17.04
CA GLY A 65 7.84 9.67 -17.51
C GLY A 65 6.71 9.66 -16.46
N GLY A 66 6.64 10.68 -15.60
CA GLY A 66 5.62 10.79 -14.55
C GLY A 66 5.85 9.88 -13.33
N ARG A 67 7.00 9.21 -13.23
CA ARG A 67 7.35 8.33 -12.10
C ARG A 67 8.69 8.70 -11.46
N SER A 68 8.84 8.31 -10.21
CA SER A 68 10.12 8.36 -9.48
C SER A 68 10.42 7.01 -8.86
N VAL A 69 11.67 6.56 -8.95
CA VAL A 69 12.18 5.39 -8.23
C VAL A 69 13.21 5.88 -7.23
N ALA A 70 13.06 5.51 -5.97
CA ALA A 70 14.00 5.86 -4.90
C ALA A 70 14.51 4.59 -4.23
N VAL A 71 15.81 4.55 -4.00
CA VAL A 71 16.47 3.52 -3.18
C VAL A 71 17.05 4.19 -1.93
N LYS A 72 16.93 3.50 -0.79
CA LYS A 72 17.43 3.94 0.51
C LYS A 72 18.08 2.73 1.18
N PRO A 73 19.33 2.85 1.68
CA PRO A 73 19.89 1.83 2.54
C PRO A 73 19.05 1.72 3.82
N LEU A 74 18.61 0.51 4.14
CA LEU A 74 17.92 0.24 5.39
C LEU A 74 18.95 -0.07 6.47
N ARG A 75 18.80 0.55 7.65
CA ARG A 75 19.53 0.13 8.86
C ARG A 75 18.64 -0.88 9.60
N GLY A 76 18.85 -2.16 9.35
CA GLY A 76 18.05 -3.24 9.94
C GLY A 76 16.73 -3.50 9.19
N ALA A 77 15.87 -4.32 9.80
CA ALA A 77 14.59 -4.71 9.21
C ALA A 77 13.64 -3.50 9.09
N PRO A 78 12.91 -3.37 7.97
CA PRO A 78 11.94 -2.30 7.81
C PRO A 78 10.80 -2.44 8.83
N VAL A 79 10.58 -1.40 9.63
CA VAL A 79 9.46 -1.35 10.58
C VAL A 79 8.24 -0.78 9.86
N LEU A 80 7.12 -1.53 9.83
CA LEU A 80 5.89 -1.15 9.14
C LEU A 80 5.43 0.28 9.50
N ARG A 81 5.48 0.65 10.78
CA ARG A 81 5.13 2.00 11.24
C ARG A 81 5.95 3.10 10.56
N ASP A 82 7.25 2.88 10.39
CA ASP A 82 8.14 3.86 9.77
C ASP A 82 7.90 3.95 8.26
N LEU A 83 7.67 2.80 7.59
CA LEU A 83 7.27 2.77 6.18
C LEU A 83 5.99 3.57 5.93
N LEU A 84 4.96 3.37 6.75
CA LEU A 84 3.68 4.08 6.63
C LEU A 84 3.84 5.58 6.83
N ARG A 85 4.65 5.99 7.81
CA ARG A 85 4.93 7.39 8.10
C ARG A 85 5.72 8.09 6.98
N GLU A 86 6.74 7.42 6.45
CA GLU A 86 7.66 7.99 5.47
C GLU A 86 7.10 8.00 4.05
N HIS A 87 6.42 6.93 3.63
CA HIS A 87 6.06 6.70 2.22
C HIS A 87 4.57 6.80 1.92
N PHE A 88 3.71 6.55 2.90
CA PHE A 88 2.26 6.47 2.69
C PHE A 88 1.49 7.62 3.34
N ARG A 89 2.18 8.69 3.71
CA ARG A 89 1.55 9.88 4.28
C ARG A 89 0.48 10.43 3.34
N GLY A 90 -0.74 10.54 3.86
CA GLY A 90 -1.89 11.06 3.13
C GLY A 90 -2.64 10.03 2.29
N CYS A 91 -2.20 8.76 2.27
CA CYS A 91 -3.06 7.66 1.83
C CYS A 91 -4.16 7.43 2.86
N LEU A 92 -5.37 7.11 2.39
CA LEU A 92 -6.48 6.70 3.25
C LEU A 92 -6.42 5.20 3.55
N LEU A 93 -5.94 4.43 2.56
CA LEU A 93 -5.78 2.98 2.60
C LEU A 93 -4.39 2.62 2.06
N VAL A 94 -3.77 1.60 2.64
CA VAL A 94 -2.64 0.89 2.05
C VAL A 94 -3.05 -0.58 1.92
N LEU A 95 -3.02 -1.09 0.69
CA LEU A 95 -3.13 -2.52 0.41
C LEU A 95 -1.76 -3.14 0.64
N VAL A 96 -1.69 -4.16 1.50
CA VAL A 96 -0.44 -4.80 1.91
C VAL A 96 -0.44 -6.23 1.38
N ARG A 97 0.49 -6.55 0.48
CA ARG A 97 0.75 -7.91 0.04
C ARG A 97 1.89 -8.50 0.85
N GLY A 98 1.66 -9.63 1.51
CA GLY A 98 2.57 -10.25 2.48
C GLY A 98 1.96 -10.34 3.87
N ASP A 99 2.76 -10.76 4.85
CA ASP A 99 2.29 -10.98 6.21
C ASP A 99 2.15 -9.67 6.99
N VAL A 100 0.91 -9.38 7.42
CA VAL A 100 0.58 -8.25 8.29
C VAL A 100 -0.66 -8.58 9.10
N GLU A 101 -0.72 -8.15 10.36
CA GLU A 101 -1.93 -8.23 11.17
C GLU A 101 -2.94 -7.16 10.74
N ALA A 102 -3.76 -7.48 9.73
CA ALA A 102 -4.84 -6.62 9.22
C ALA A 102 -6.03 -7.46 8.75
N ALA A 103 -7.16 -6.81 8.46
CA ALA A 103 -8.27 -7.48 7.80
C ALA A 103 -7.87 -7.84 6.35
N SER A 104 -8.31 -9.00 5.85
CA SER A 104 -8.05 -9.44 4.49
C SER A 104 -9.08 -8.87 3.53
N LEU A 105 -8.65 -8.48 2.33
CA LEU A 105 -9.53 -8.02 1.25
C LEU A 105 -9.29 -8.88 0.01
N VAL A 106 -10.36 -9.51 -0.50
CA VAL A 106 -10.32 -10.39 -1.66
C VAL A 106 -11.31 -9.88 -2.73
N PRO A 107 -10.88 -9.68 -3.99
CA PRO A 107 -11.81 -9.39 -5.09
C PRO A 107 -12.80 -10.54 -5.29
N ASP A 108 -14.08 -10.23 -5.47
CA ASP A 108 -15.13 -11.26 -5.67
C ASP A 108 -15.88 -11.12 -7.02
N GLY A 109 -15.34 -10.28 -7.92
CA GLY A 109 -15.89 -10.02 -9.26
C GLY A 109 -16.94 -8.90 -9.32
N ARG A 110 -17.60 -8.54 -8.22
CA ARG A 110 -18.58 -7.43 -8.17
C ARG A 110 -18.22 -6.36 -7.14
N GLY A 111 -17.31 -6.67 -6.24
CA GLY A 111 -16.78 -5.78 -5.22
C GLY A 111 -15.64 -6.50 -4.50
N PHE A 112 -15.71 -6.51 -3.18
CA PHE A 112 -14.71 -7.14 -2.34
C PHE A 112 -15.34 -7.88 -1.18
N ARG A 113 -14.76 -9.04 -0.88
CA ARG A 113 -14.94 -9.74 0.37
C ARG A 113 -13.91 -9.26 1.37
N LEU A 114 -14.35 -8.75 2.51
CA LEU A 114 -13.52 -8.33 3.64
C LEU A 114 -13.68 -9.33 4.78
N SER A 115 -12.56 -9.88 5.26
CA SER A 115 -12.55 -10.86 6.34
C SER A 115 -11.73 -10.35 7.54
N ARG A 116 -12.31 -10.35 8.75
CA ARG A 116 -11.65 -9.94 9.99
C ARG A 116 -12.17 -10.77 11.16
N GLN A 117 -11.27 -11.41 11.92
CA GLN A 117 -11.62 -12.13 13.16
C GLN A 117 -12.85 -13.07 13.00
N GLY A 118 -12.91 -13.80 11.89
CA GLY A 118 -14.00 -14.74 11.57
C GLY A 118 -15.29 -14.09 11.03
N SER A 119 -15.39 -12.76 10.96
CA SER A 119 -16.48 -12.06 10.29
C SER A 119 -16.13 -11.80 8.82
N GLU A 120 -17.13 -11.95 7.95
CA GLU A 120 -17.00 -11.72 6.51
C GLU A 120 -18.07 -10.72 6.03
N HIS A 121 -17.64 -9.76 5.21
CA HIS A 121 -18.52 -8.77 4.60
C HIS A 121 -18.27 -8.69 3.09
N HIS A 122 -19.35 -8.71 2.31
CA HIS A 122 -19.30 -8.33 0.89
C HIS A 122 -19.57 -6.83 0.77
N LEU A 123 -18.64 -6.12 0.16
CA LEU A 123 -18.68 -4.66 0.02
C LEU A 123 -18.60 -4.27 -1.44
N ALA A 124 -19.54 -3.43 -1.88
CA ALA A 124 -19.36 -2.71 -3.13
C ALA A 124 -18.17 -1.74 -3.01
N ILE A 125 -17.55 -1.38 -4.15
CA ILE A 125 -16.38 -0.49 -4.17
C ILE A 125 -16.68 0.86 -3.49
N THR A 126 -17.84 1.44 -3.79
CA THR A 126 -18.28 2.71 -3.20
C THR A 126 -18.49 2.62 -1.70
N GLU A 127 -19.11 1.53 -1.24
CA GLU A 127 -19.31 1.25 0.18
C GLU A 127 -17.98 1.12 0.92
N LEU A 128 -17.01 0.39 0.36
CA LEU A 128 -15.67 0.26 0.92
C LEU A 128 -15.01 1.64 1.09
N LEU A 129 -15.05 2.48 0.04
CA LEU A 129 -14.48 3.82 0.07
C LEU A 129 -15.17 4.75 1.08
N ASP A 130 -16.48 4.60 1.28
CA ASP A 130 -17.24 5.38 2.25
C ASP A 130 -16.93 4.94 3.69
N ARG A 131 -16.80 3.63 3.93
CA ARG A 131 -16.38 3.10 5.24
C ARG A 131 -15.01 3.62 5.65
N LEU A 132 -14.04 3.65 4.74
CA LEU A 132 -12.66 4.12 4.98
C LEU A 132 -12.56 5.56 5.49
N ARG A 133 -13.62 6.38 5.38
CA ARG A 133 -13.66 7.73 5.97
C ARG A 133 -13.85 7.70 7.49
N ARG A 134 -14.33 6.57 8.04
CA ARG A 134 -14.59 6.40 9.46
C ARG A 134 -13.31 6.00 10.20
N PRO A 135 -13.15 6.38 11.48
CA PRO A 135 -12.03 5.95 12.32
C PRO A 135 -11.81 4.45 12.42
N ARG A 136 -12.90 3.70 12.48
CA ARG A 136 -12.92 2.27 12.64
C ARG A 136 -13.86 1.72 11.57
N PRO A 137 -13.36 1.56 10.33
CA PRO A 137 -14.20 1.19 9.19
C PRO A 137 -14.72 -0.25 9.24
N TRP A 138 -14.17 -1.08 10.14
CA TRP A 138 -14.46 -2.50 10.30
C TRP A 138 -15.01 -2.86 11.67
N ASP A 139 -15.34 -1.86 12.50
CA ASP A 139 -16.05 -2.04 13.76
C ASP A 139 -17.55 -1.81 13.53
#